data_AF-A0A0R2VJR1-F1
#
_entry.id   AF-A0A0R2VJR1-F1
#
_cell.length_a   1.000
_cell.length_b   1.000
_cell.length_c   1.000
_cell.angle_alpha   90.00
_cell.angle_beta   90.00
_cell.angle_gamma   90.00
#
_symmetry.space_group_name_H-M   'P 1'
#
loop_
_entity.id
_entity.type
_entity.pdbx_description
1 polymer ?
#
loop_
_entity_poly.entity_id
_entity_poly.type
_entity_poly.pdbx_seq_one_letter_code
_entity_poly.pdbx_strand_id
1 'polypeptide(L)'
;TVGHGLGKAREVTEAIQKGIDDAKKNLVKVPVHKGTIPHEQKGKYGAGRIMLKPAAHGTGVIAGGAMRAVLESAGVTDVLAKSLGSSNPHNVVKATIDALSKLRTPLAVAQQRSVPLSKVFNG
;
A
#
# COMPACT_ATOMS: atom_id res chain seq x y z
N THR A 1 5.65 5.88 -5.12
CA THR A 1 6.43 5.26 -4.02
C THR A 1 5.85 5.77 -2.72
N VAL A 2 5.88 4.98 -1.65
CA VAL A 2 5.33 5.41 -0.36
C VAL A 2 6.23 4.94 0.77
N GLY A 3 6.38 5.76 1.81
CA GLY A 3 7.13 5.41 3.00
C GLY A 3 6.37 5.83 4.24
N HIS A 4 6.70 5.20 5.38
CA HIS A 4 6.18 5.60 6.67
C HIS A 4 7.34 5.82 7.63
N GLY A 5 7.16 6.71 8.59
CA GLY A 5 8.15 6.98 9.62
C GLY A 5 7.50 7.34 10.94
N LEU A 6 8.27 7.21 12.02
CA LEU A 6 7.83 7.59 13.36
C LEU A 6 8.86 8.52 13.99
N GLY A 7 8.44 9.75 14.30
CA GLY A 7 9.25 10.73 15.02
C GLY A 7 8.75 10.94 16.44
N LYS A 8 9.67 11.03 17.40
CA LYS A 8 9.38 11.41 18.79
C LYS A 8 10.30 12.57 19.18
N ALA A 9 9.70 13.66 19.68
CA ALA A 9 10.41 14.82 20.20
C ALA A 9 9.55 15.50 21.29
N ARG A 10 10.10 16.52 21.96
CA ARG A 10 9.37 17.32 22.94
C ARG A 10 8.44 18.33 22.26
N GLU A 11 8.86 18.89 21.14
CA GLU A 11 8.04 19.78 20.32
C GLU A 11 7.39 19.05 19.14
N VAL A 12 6.20 19.51 18.74
CA VAL A 12 5.40 18.90 17.68
C VAL A 12 6.09 19.03 16.31
N THR A 13 6.64 20.21 16.01
CA THR A 13 7.35 20.50 14.76
C THR A 13 8.57 19.60 14.57
N GLU A 14 9.38 19.47 15.62
CA GLU A 14 10.57 18.60 15.61
C GLU A 14 10.19 17.12 15.49
N ALA A 15 9.09 16.68 16.12
CA ALA A 15 8.58 15.31 15.98
C ALA A 15 8.13 15.01 14.54
N ILE A 16 7.45 15.95 13.89
CA ILE A 16 7.05 15.83 12.48
C ILE A 16 8.29 15.70 11.59
N GLN A 17 9.29 16.57 11.78
CA GLN A 17 10.49 16.56 10.94
C GLN A 17 11.26 15.24 11.05
N LYS A 18 11.44 14.73 12.29
CA LYS A 18 12.02 13.39 12.52
C LYS A 18 11.22 12.27 11.87
N GLY A 19 9.88 12.38 11.88
CA GLY A 19 9.00 11.41 11.23
C GLY A 19 9.16 11.41 9.71
N ILE A 20 9.30 12.59 9.10
CA ILE A 20 9.54 12.75 7.65
C ILE A 20 10.90 12.16 7.27
N ASP A 21 11.95 12.45 8.04
CA ASP A 21 13.30 11.95 7.76
C ASP A 21 13.40 10.42 7.88
N ASP A 22 12.68 9.84 8.84
CA ASP A 22 12.55 8.38 8.97
C ASP A 22 11.74 7.78 7.81
N ALA A 23 10.66 8.44 7.38
CA ALA A 23 9.83 7.99 6.26
C ALA A 23 10.59 7.96 4.93
N LYS A 24 11.48 8.94 4.70
CA LYS A 24 12.33 9.01 3.51
C LYS A 24 13.31 7.83 3.41
N LYS A 25 13.73 7.26 4.55
CA LYS A 25 14.63 6.09 4.58
C LYS A 25 13.89 4.79 4.25
N ASN A 26 12.61 4.71 4.61
CA ASN A 26 11.78 3.51 4.49
C ASN A 26 10.82 3.60 3.29
N LEU A 27 11.34 3.89 2.09
CA LEU A 27 10.52 4.00 0.88
C LEU A 27 10.29 2.63 0.23
N VAL A 28 9.03 2.37 -0.13
CA VAL A 28 8.59 1.17 -0.84
C VAL A 28 8.06 1.56 -2.22
N LYS A 29 8.44 0.77 -3.23
CA LYS A 29 7.92 0.91 -4.59
C LYS A 29 6.59 0.18 -4.70
N VAL A 30 5.54 0.92 -5.03
CA VAL A 30 4.18 0.41 -5.19
C VAL A 30 3.90 0.22 -6.67
N PRO A 31 3.56 -1.00 -7.14
CA PRO A 31 3.17 -1.22 -8.52
C PRO A 31 1.73 -0.75 -8.73
N VAL A 32 1.58 0.39 -9.40
CA VAL A 32 0.26 0.93 -9.79
C VAL A 32 0.03 0.65 -11.27
N HIS A 33 -1.14 0.12 -11.61
CA HIS A 33 -1.55 -0.14 -12.99
C HIS A 33 -2.82 0.64 -13.30
N LYS A 34 -2.76 1.58 -14.25
CA LYS A 34 -3.90 2.42 -14.67
C LYS A 34 -4.64 3.07 -13.48
N GLY A 35 -3.90 3.55 -12.48
CA GLY A 35 -4.48 4.18 -11.28
C GLY A 35 -4.99 3.21 -10.20
N THR A 36 -4.95 1.89 -10.42
CA THR A 36 -5.38 0.89 -9.44
C THR A 36 -4.28 -0.15 -9.13
N ILE A 37 -4.59 -1.07 -8.21
CA ILE A 37 -3.74 -2.16 -7.79
C ILE A 37 -3.87 -3.35 -8.77
N PRO A 38 -2.81 -4.15 -9.04
CA PRO A 38 -2.90 -5.25 -10.01
C PRO A 38 -3.84 -6.41 -9.62
N HIS A 39 -3.93 -6.74 -8.33
CA HIS A 39 -4.77 -7.83 -7.80
C HIS A 39 -5.14 -7.56 -6.35
N GLU A 40 -6.14 -8.30 -5.84
CA GLU A 40 -6.48 -8.22 -4.42
C GLU A 40 -5.34 -8.74 -3.54
N GLN A 41 -5.06 -8.05 -2.43
CA GLN A 41 -4.01 -8.44 -1.52
C GLN A 41 -4.39 -8.21 -0.07
N LYS A 42 -3.94 -9.11 0.80
CA LYS A 42 -4.14 -9.03 2.25
C LYS A 42 -2.84 -8.61 2.92
N GLY A 43 -2.94 -7.65 3.84
CA GLY A 43 -1.82 -7.20 4.66
C GLY A 43 -2.06 -7.55 6.12
N LYS A 44 -0.99 -7.90 6.83
CA LYS A 44 -1.07 -8.16 8.27
C LYS A 44 0.14 -7.60 8.97
N TYR A 45 -0.11 -6.79 10.00
CA TYR A 45 0.93 -6.34 10.92
C TYR A 45 0.39 -6.34 12.35
N GLY A 46 0.96 -7.18 13.21
CA GLY A 46 0.43 -7.42 14.56
C GLY A 46 -1.05 -7.84 14.52
N ALA A 47 -1.90 -7.06 15.20
CA ALA A 47 -3.36 -7.23 15.21
C ALA A 47 -4.09 -6.46 14.07
N GLY A 48 -3.36 -5.66 13.28
CA GLY A 48 -3.90 -4.98 12.11
C GLY A 48 -4.01 -5.96 10.94
N ARG A 49 -5.22 -6.18 10.44
CA ARG A 49 -5.50 -6.98 9.24
C ARG A 49 -6.22 -6.11 8.24
N ILE A 50 -5.69 -6.03 7.03
CA ILE A 50 -6.28 -5.21 5.97
C ILE A 50 -6.48 -6.03 4.70
N MET A 51 -7.49 -5.63 3.94
CA MET A 51 -7.78 -6.13 2.61
C MET A 51 -7.68 -4.96 1.64
N LEU A 52 -6.94 -5.14 0.55
CA LEU A 52 -6.92 -4.26 -0.61
C LEU A 52 -7.54 -5.00 -1.78
N LYS A 53 -8.47 -4.36 -2.48
CA LYS A 53 -9.10 -4.88 -3.68
C LYS A 53 -9.08 -3.82 -4.79
N PRO A 54 -8.71 -4.19 -6.02
CA PRO A 54 -8.77 -3.27 -7.15
C PRO A 54 -10.20 -2.82 -7.41
N ALA A 55 -10.35 -1.60 -7.89
CA ALA A 55 -11.63 -0.99 -8.21
C ALA A 55 -11.69 -0.58 -9.68
N ALA A 56 -12.90 -0.42 -10.21
CA ALA A 56 -13.09 0.14 -11.54
C ALA A 56 -12.67 1.61 -11.55
N HIS A 57 -12.28 2.11 -12.72
CA HIS A 57 -11.89 3.51 -12.89
C HIS A 57 -13.05 4.45 -12.53
N GLY A 58 -12.78 5.47 -11.71
CA GLY A 58 -13.78 6.42 -11.24
C GLY A 58 -14.45 6.03 -9.90
N THR A 59 -14.01 4.95 -9.26
CA THR A 59 -14.50 4.57 -7.91
C THR A 59 -13.89 5.45 -6.82
N GLY A 60 -12.67 5.96 -7.04
CA GLY A 60 -11.93 6.70 -6.02
C GLY A 60 -11.34 5.80 -4.93
N VAL A 61 -10.79 6.45 -3.89
CA VAL A 61 -10.12 5.77 -2.76
C VAL A 61 -11.11 5.54 -1.61
N ILE A 62 -11.72 4.36 -1.59
CA ILE A 62 -12.62 3.93 -0.51
C ILE A 62 -11.80 3.17 0.53
N ALA A 63 -11.26 3.91 1.49
CA ALA A 63 -10.38 3.39 2.53
C ALA A 63 -10.59 4.11 3.87
N GLY A 64 -10.25 3.46 4.97
CA GLY A 64 -10.16 4.11 6.28
C GLY A 64 -9.01 5.13 6.33
N GLY A 65 -9.13 6.18 7.15
CA GLY A 65 -8.26 7.38 7.09
C GLY A 65 -6.74 7.11 7.04
N ALA A 66 -6.24 6.21 7.89
CA ALA A 66 -4.82 5.85 7.89
C ALA A 66 -4.36 5.15 6.59
N MET A 67 -5.21 4.29 6.02
CA MET A 67 -4.92 3.61 4.76
C MET A 67 -5.07 4.56 3.56
N ARG A 68 -6.07 5.46 3.61
CA ARG A 68 -6.33 6.46 2.59
C ARG A 68 -5.10 7.33 2.36
N ALA A 69 -4.53 7.89 3.43
CA ALA A 69 -3.32 8.72 3.34
C ALA A 69 -2.15 7.99 2.66
N VAL A 70 -1.96 6.69 2.95
CA VAL A 70 -0.91 5.87 2.33
C VAL A 70 -1.21 5.62 0.84
N LEU A 71 -2.45 5.28 0.49
CA LEU A 71 -2.85 4.95 -0.88
C LEU A 71 -2.83 6.19 -1.78
N GLU A 72 -3.28 7.33 -1.27
CA GLU A 72 -3.21 8.63 -1.97
C GLU A 72 -1.74 9.04 -2.18
N SER A 73 -0.90 8.93 -1.15
CA SER A 73 0.54 9.22 -1.27
C SER A 73 1.25 8.28 -2.25
N ALA A 74 0.74 7.04 -2.40
CA ALA A 74 1.27 6.08 -3.36
C ALA A 74 0.86 6.38 -4.82
N GLY A 75 -0.10 7.28 -5.04
CA GLY A 75 -0.65 7.61 -6.36
C GLY A 75 -1.73 6.64 -6.84
N VAL A 76 -2.41 5.95 -5.91
CA VAL A 76 -3.55 5.08 -6.25
C VAL A 76 -4.82 5.93 -6.28
N THR A 77 -5.51 5.94 -7.42
CA THR A 77 -6.75 6.68 -7.61
C THR A 77 -7.97 5.84 -7.25
N ASP A 78 -7.95 4.56 -7.59
CA ASP A 78 -9.13 3.69 -7.53
C ASP A 78 -8.81 2.42 -6.74
N VAL A 79 -9.36 2.29 -5.52
CA VAL A 79 -9.13 1.13 -4.66
C VAL A 79 -10.20 0.99 -3.59
N LEU A 80 -10.57 -0.25 -3.30
CA LEU A 80 -11.39 -0.63 -2.15
C LEU A 80 -10.47 -1.20 -1.06
N ALA A 81 -10.43 -0.57 0.10
CA ALA A 81 -9.63 -1.01 1.22
C ALA A 81 -10.46 -1.10 2.51
N LYS A 82 -10.34 -2.24 3.21
CA LYS A 82 -11.04 -2.45 4.48
C LYS A 82 -10.09 -3.01 5.54
N SER A 83 -10.13 -2.42 6.73
CA SER A 83 -9.53 -3.02 7.93
C SER A 83 -10.52 -4.03 8.51
N LEU A 84 -10.04 -5.26 8.72
CA LEU A 84 -10.77 -6.41 9.26
C LEU A 84 -10.32 -6.75 10.69
N GLY A 85 -9.44 -5.95 11.29
CA GLY A 85 -8.86 -6.20 12.60
C GLY A 85 -8.78 -4.92 13.43
N SER A 86 -7.65 -4.73 14.11
CA SER A 86 -7.41 -3.55 14.94
C SER A 86 -7.48 -2.24 14.12
N SER A 87 -8.09 -1.22 14.71
CA SER A 87 -8.18 0.14 14.18
C SER A 87 -6.99 1.04 14.51
N ASN A 88 -5.93 0.50 15.16
CA ASN A 88 -4.75 1.28 15.53
C ASN A 88 -4.03 1.82 14.26
N PRO A 89 -3.91 3.14 14.07
CA PRO A 89 -3.28 3.75 12.89
C PRO A 89 -1.86 3.24 12.62
N HIS A 90 -1.04 3.03 13.67
CA HIS A 90 0.34 2.56 13.50
C HIS A 90 0.40 1.17 12.86
N ASN A 91 -0.48 0.26 13.28
CA ASN A 91 -0.53 -1.09 12.73
C ASN A 91 -1.17 -1.10 11.34
N VAL A 92 -2.19 -0.27 11.14
CA VAL A 92 -2.89 -0.17 9.85
C VAL A 92 -1.94 0.32 8.77
N VAL A 93 -1.18 1.40 9.00
CA VAL A 93 -0.20 1.93 8.02
C VAL A 93 0.85 0.88 7.66
N LYS A 94 1.42 0.19 8.66
CA LYS A 94 2.40 -0.87 8.44
C LYS A 94 1.81 -2.06 7.69
N ALA A 95 0.58 -2.46 8.02
CA ALA A 95 -0.12 -3.53 7.31
C ALA A 95 -0.44 -3.14 5.86
N THR A 96 -0.76 -1.87 5.60
CA THR A 96 -0.94 -1.35 4.23
C THR A 96 0.35 -1.44 3.43
N ILE A 97 1.47 -1.02 4.00
CA ILE A 97 2.76 -1.09 3.30
C ILE A 97 3.21 -2.54 3.07
N ASP A 98 2.97 -3.43 4.03
CA ASP A 98 3.16 -4.89 3.84
C ASP A 98 2.31 -5.45 2.68
N ALA A 99 1.03 -5.09 2.60
CA ALA A 99 0.18 -5.50 1.48
C ALA A 99 0.69 -4.96 0.15
N LEU A 100 1.07 -3.68 0.09
CA LEU A 100 1.57 -3.05 -1.12
C LEU A 100 2.90 -3.64 -1.59
N SER A 101 3.79 -4.02 -0.65
CA SER A 101 5.07 -4.65 -0.95
C SER A 101 4.91 -6.05 -1.55
N LYS A 102 3.85 -6.77 -1.19
CA LYS A 102 3.54 -8.11 -1.72
C LYS A 102 2.90 -8.09 -3.10
N LEU A 103 2.55 -6.92 -3.62
CA LEU A 103 1.99 -6.80 -4.95
C LEU A 103 3.04 -7.15 -6.01
N ARG A 104 2.63 -7.95 -6.97
CA ARG A 104 3.43 -8.34 -8.13
C ARG A 104 2.79 -7.83 -9.40
N THR A 105 3.59 -7.29 -10.30
CA THR A 105 3.14 -6.92 -11.64
C THR A 105 3.02 -8.15 -12.52
N PRO A 106 2.12 -8.14 -13.53
CA PRO A 106 2.04 -9.23 -14.51
C PRO A 106 3.38 -9.53 -15.18
N LEU A 107 4.17 -8.49 -15.46
CA LEU A 107 5.53 -8.60 -16.01
C LEU A 107 6.47 -9.37 -15.08
N ALA A 108 6.50 -9.02 -13.78
CA ALA A 108 7.35 -9.72 -12.81
C ALA A 108 6.95 -11.20 -12.66
N VAL A 109 5.64 -11.49 -12.71
CA VAL A 109 5.13 -12.88 -12.65
C VAL A 109 5.51 -13.66 -13.91
N ALA A 110 5.38 -13.05 -15.10
CA ALA A 110 5.75 -13.66 -16.37
C ALA A 110 7.25 -14.02 -16.42
N GLN A 111 8.11 -13.08 -15.99
CA GLN A 111 9.55 -13.30 -15.88
C GLN A 111 9.89 -14.41 -14.87
N GLN A 112 9.27 -14.39 -13.69
CA GLN A 112 9.51 -15.39 -12.66
C GLN A 112 9.11 -16.81 -13.09
N ARG A 113 8.08 -16.92 -13.95
CA ARG A 113 7.57 -18.20 -14.46
C ARG A 113 8.15 -18.59 -15.82
N SER A 114 9.02 -17.75 -16.42
CA SER A 114 9.59 -17.94 -17.77
C SER A 114 8.53 -18.23 -18.84
N VAL A 115 7.34 -17.64 -18.71
CA VAL A 115 6.23 -17.80 -19.67
C VAL A 115 5.93 -16.48 -20.38
N PRO A 116 5.47 -16.51 -21.65
CA PRO A 116 5.08 -15.31 -22.36
C PRO A 116 3.89 -14.62 -21.66
N LEU A 117 3.84 -13.29 -21.74
CA LEU A 117 2.83 -12.46 -21.08
C LEU A 117 1.40 -12.89 -21.45
N SER A 118 1.19 -13.32 -22.70
CA SER A 118 -0.08 -13.83 -23.22
C SER A 118 -0.63 -15.02 -22.43
N LYS A 119 0.25 -15.93 -21.97
CA LYS A 119 -0.14 -17.11 -21.19
C LYS A 119 -0.48 -16.80 -19.73
N VAL A 120 -0.09 -15.63 -19.23
CA VAL A 120 -0.44 -15.16 -17.88
C VAL A 120 -1.87 -14.59 -17.83
N PHE A 121 -2.32 -14.00 -18.93
CA PHE A 121 -3.67 -13.43 -19.04
C PHE A 121 -4.71 -14.44 -19.54
N ASN A 122 -4.32 -15.35 -20.45
CA ASN A 122 -5.21 -16.32 -21.09
C ASN A 122 -4.95 -17.75 -20.59
N GLY A 123 -4.84 -17.93 -19.27
CA GLY A 123 -4.61 -19.23 -18.65
C GLY A 123 -5.54 -20.32 -19.14
#